data_AF-A0A0Q5ZCR8-F1
#
_entry.id   AF-A0A0Q5ZCR8-F1
#
_cell.length_a   1.000
_cell.length_b   1.000
_cell.length_c   1.000
_cell.angle_alpha   90.00
_cell.angle_beta   90.00
_cell.angle_gamma   90.00
#
_symmetry.space_group_name_H-M   'P 1'
#
loop_
_entity.id
_entity.type
_entity.pdbx_description
1 polymer ?
#
loop_
_entity_poly.entity_id
_entity_poly.type
_entity_poly.pdbx_seq_one_letter_code
_entity_poly.pdbx_strand_id
1 'polypeptide(L)'
;MRPVHFTAAILSTLLGSAIAQVPPTPATRGAMLYENHCGACHSEQMHWRAQRRAQDWNSLRALVLQWQGEARLGWNGEDIDAVARHLNDTIYRFPAPQRVAGR
;
A
#
# COMPACT_ATOMS: atom_id res chain seq x y z
N MET A 1 -42.04 -23.07 -51.88
CA MET A 1 -41.18 -21.99 -51.33
C MET A 1 -40.37 -22.60 -50.18
N ARG A 2 -39.04 -22.70 -50.30
CA ARG A 2 -38.16 -23.30 -49.29
C ARG A 2 -37.29 -22.18 -48.69
N PRO A 3 -37.12 -22.09 -47.36
CA PRO A 3 -36.32 -21.04 -46.75
C PRO A 3 -34.83 -21.34 -46.96
N VAL A 4 -34.07 -20.32 -47.33
CA VAL A 4 -32.60 -20.39 -47.43
C VAL A 4 -32.06 -19.75 -46.16
N HIS A 5 -31.44 -20.56 -45.30
CA HIS A 5 -30.81 -20.11 -44.06
C HIS A 5 -29.50 -19.37 -44.40
N PHE A 6 -29.39 -18.10 -44.02
CA PHE A 6 -28.14 -17.35 -44.09
C PHE A 6 -27.31 -17.63 -42.84
N THR A 7 -26.35 -18.55 -42.93
CA THR A 7 -25.33 -18.74 -41.89
C THR A 7 -24.25 -17.66 -42.06
N ALA A 8 -24.27 -16.64 -41.21
CA ALA A 8 -23.18 -15.68 -41.10
C ALA A 8 -22.06 -16.29 -40.23
N ALA A 9 -20.90 -16.54 -40.83
CA ALA A 9 -19.70 -16.99 -40.12
C ALA A 9 -19.02 -15.79 -39.44
N ILE A 10 -18.90 -15.82 -38.12
CA ILE A 10 -18.14 -14.84 -37.34
C ILE A 10 -16.72 -15.38 -37.18
N LEU A 11 -15.75 -14.79 -37.90
CA LEU A 11 -14.33 -15.11 -37.75
C LEU A 11 -13.68 -14.04 -36.85
N SER A 12 -13.71 -14.28 -35.54
CA SER A 12 -13.03 -13.43 -34.55
C SER A 12 -11.57 -13.86 -34.41
N THR A 13 -10.66 -13.15 -35.08
CA THR A 13 -9.21 -13.27 -34.84
C THR A 13 -8.85 -12.63 -33.50
N LEU A 14 -8.54 -13.47 -32.51
CA LEU A 14 -7.95 -13.08 -31.22
C LEU A 14 -6.46 -12.78 -31.42
N LEU A 15 -6.11 -11.50 -31.55
CA LEU A 15 -4.71 -11.05 -31.50
C LEU A 15 -4.28 -11.00 -30.03
N GLY A 16 -3.62 -12.06 -29.56
CA GLY A 16 -3.11 -12.17 -28.19
C GLY A 16 -1.99 -11.15 -27.94
N SER A 17 -2.25 -10.16 -27.08
CA SER A 17 -1.23 -9.24 -26.59
C SER A 17 -0.50 -9.91 -25.42
N ALA A 18 0.79 -10.21 -25.60
CA ALA A 18 1.65 -10.66 -24.51
C ALA A 18 1.96 -9.48 -23.59
N ILE A 19 1.25 -9.38 -22.47
CA ILE A 19 1.58 -8.43 -21.39
C ILE A 19 2.71 -9.06 -20.57
N ALA A 20 3.91 -8.49 -20.62
CA ALA A 20 4.99 -8.88 -19.73
C ALA A 20 4.57 -8.62 -18.28
N GLN A 21 4.39 -9.68 -17.49
CA GLN A 21 4.09 -9.56 -16.07
C GLN A 21 5.39 -9.23 -15.33
N VAL A 22 5.56 -7.98 -14.92
CA VAL A 22 6.61 -7.62 -13.97
C VAL A 22 6.25 -8.28 -12.63
N PRO A 23 7.11 -9.13 -12.05
CA PRO A 23 6.82 -9.74 -10.76
C PRO A 23 6.68 -8.64 -9.70
N PRO A 24 5.69 -8.72 -8.80
CA PRO A 24 5.54 -7.73 -7.74
C PRO A 24 6.79 -7.72 -6.86
N THR A 25 7.32 -6.54 -6.58
CA THR A 25 8.39 -6.38 -5.60
C THR A 25 7.92 -6.94 -4.25
N PRO A 26 8.73 -7.73 -3.52
CA PRO A 26 8.34 -8.25 -2.22
C PRO A 26 7.87 -7.14 -1.28
N ALA A 27 6.72 -7.33 -0.64
CA ALA A 27 6.19 -6.38 0.32
C ALA A 27 7.19 -6.18 1.46
N THR A 28 7.52 -4.93 1.76
CA THR A 28 8.35 -4.61 2.92
C THR A 28 7.62 -4.99 4.21
N ARG A 29 8.35 -5.27 5.29
CA ARG A 29 7.72 -5.57 6.59
C ARG A 29 6.76 -4.47 7.04
N GLY A 30 7.10 -3.20 6.81
CA GLY A 30 6.23 -2.06 7.09
C GLY A 30 4.94 -2.05 6.28
N ALA A 31 5.00 -2.40 4.99
CA ALA A 31 3.84 -2.50 4.12
C ALA A 31 2.86 -3.58 4.63
N MET A 32 3.36 -4.78 4.91
CA MET A 32 2.52 -5.87 5.42
C MET A 32 1.83 -5.54 6.75
N LEU A 33 2.57 -4.91 7.67
CA LEU A 33 2.01 -4.50 8.96
C LEU A 33 0.97 -3.39 8.81
N TYR A 34 1.20 -2.43 7.91
CA TYR A 34 0.25 -1.36 7.62
C TYR A 34 -1.06 -1.92 7.03
N GLU A 35 -0.95 -2.70 5.95
CA GLU A 35 -2.09 -3.25 5.20
C GLU A 35 -3.00 -4.12 6.07
N ASN A 36 -2.42 -4.93 6.96
CA ASN A 36 -3.18 -5.89 7.76
C ASN A 36 -3.84 -5.29 9.02
N HIS A 37 -3.35 -4.16 9.51
CA HIS A 37 -3.73 -3.68 10.85
C HIS A 37 -4.25 -2.25 10.89
N CYS A 38 -3.71 -1.33 10.06
CA CYS A 38 -4.05 0.09 10.18
C CYS A 38 -5.44 0.41 9.61
N GLY A 39 -5.91 -0.34 8.62
CA GLY A 39 -7.24 -0.19 8.04
C GLY A 39 -8.40 -0.68 8.92
N ALA A 40 -8.11 -1.42 10.00
CA ALA A 40 -9.14 -2.06 10.83
C ALA A 40 -9.97 -1.05 11.65
N CYS A 41 -9.38 0.09 12.02
CA CYS A 41 -10.05 1.11 12.85
C CYS A 41 -10.30 2.43 12.11
N HIS A 42 -9.58 2.72 11.03
CA HIS A 42 -9.76 3.94 10.26
C HIS A 42 -9.38 3.74 8.78
N SER A 43 -9.93 4.57 7.89
CA SER A 43 -9.57 4.57 6.49
C SER A 43 -8.30 5.37 6.21
N GLU A 44 -7.74 5.18 5.02
CA GLU A 44 -6.59 5.93 4.52
C GLU A 44 -6.82 7.46 4.49
N GLN A 45 -8.08 7.92 4.51
CA GLN A 45 -8.44 9.35 4.57
C GLN A 45 -7.79 10.11 5.74
N MET A 46 -7.44 9.41 6.82
CA MET A 46 -6.66 9.97 7.93
C MET A 46 -5.37 10.66 7.45
N HIS A 47 -4.79 10.20 6.34
CA HIS A 47 -3.52 10.71 5.84
C HIS A 47 -3.61 12.03 5.07
N TRP A 48 -4.79 12.41 4.55
CA TRP A 48 -4.96 13.61 3.71
C TRP A 48 -6.11 14.54 4.13
N ARG A 49 -6.87 14.20 5.18
CA ARG A 49 -7.90 15.12 5.72
C ARG A 49 -7.28 16.41 6.28
N ALA A 50 -8.08 17.48 6.38
CA ALA A 50 -7.66 18.80 6.86
C ALA A 50 -6.95 18.80 8.24
N GLN A 51 -7.23 17.80 9.07
CA GLN A 51 -6.59 17.60 10.39
C GLN A 51 -5.50 16.51 10.37
N ARG A 52 -4.71 16.42 9.29
CA ARG A 52 -3.53 15.55 9.23
C ARG A 52 -2.60 15.90 10.40
N ARG A 53 -2.38 14.96 11.32
CA ARG A 53 -1.65 15.22 12.58
C ARG A 53 -0.13 15.15 12.46
N ALA A 54 0.40 14.30 11.58
CA ALA A 54 1.85 14.22 11.40
C ALA A 54 2.34 15.41 10.59
N GLN A 55 3.39 16.07 11.08
CA GLN A 55 4.00 17.25 10.46
C GLN A 55 5.47 17.00 10.09
N ASP A 56 6.06 15.94 10.63
CA ASP A 56 7.44 15.53 10.42
C ASP A 56 7.61 14.03 10.68
N TRP A 57 8.83 13.52 10.50
CA TRP A 57 9.16 12.13 10.77
C TRP A 57 8.85 11.70 12.22
N ASN A 58 9.18 12.54 13.20
CA ASN A 58 9.06 12.20 14.62
C ASN A 58 7.58 12.06 15.02
N SER A 59 6.74 13.00 14.60
CA SER A 59 5.30 12.97 14.82
C SER A 59 4.63 11.82 14.07
N LEU A 60 5.09 11.48 12.86
CA LEU A 60 4.60 10.30 12.13
C LEU A 60 4.89 9.01 12.92
N ARG A 61 6.13 8.82 13.35
CA ARG A 61 6.54 7.67 14.15
C ARG A 61 5.79 7.59 15.48
N ALA A 62 5.60 8.72 16.16
CA ALA A 62 4.85 8.80 17.41
C ALA A 62 3.38 8.39 17.22
N LEU A 63 2.76 8.78 16.11
CA LEU A 63 1.40 8.33 15.78
C LEU A 63 1.36 6.81 15.54
N VAL A 64 2.33 6.24 14.83
CA VAL A 64 2.39 4.78 14.64
C VAL A 64 2.52 4.05 15.98
N LEU A 65 3.40 4.53 16.87
CA LEU A 65 3.55 4.01 18.24
C LEU A 65 2.23 4.11 19.03
N GLN A 66 1.54 5.24 18.95
CA GLN A 66 0.27 5.46 19.63
C GLN A 66 -0.79 4.47 19.12
N TRP A 67 -1.02 4.41 17.82
CA TRP A 67 -2.12 3.63 17.24
C TRP A 67 -1.90 2.12 17.32
N GLN A 68 -0.66 1.63 17.22
CA GLN A 68 -0.39 0.22 17.49
C GLN A 68 -0.66 -0.15 18.95
N GLY A 69 -0.50 0.81 19.87
CA GLY A 69 -0.79 0.63 21.30
C GLY A 69 -2.29 0.54 21.56
N GLU A 70 -3.07 1.45 20.96
CA GLU A 70 -4.55 1.39 21.00
C GLU A 70 -5.09 0.09 20.41
N ALA A 71 -4.50 -0.38 19.30
CA ALA A 71 -4.82 -1.65 18.66
C ALA A 71 -4.21 -2.88 19.37
N ARG A 72 -3.41 -2.68 20.43
CA ARG A 72 -2.76 -3.73 21.24
C ARG A 72 -1.94 -4.74 20.41
N LEU A 73 -1.23 -4.26 19.39
CA LEU A 73 -0.51 -5.11 18.43
C LEU A 73 0.83 -5.64 18.95
N GLY A 74 1.38 -5.03 20.00
CA GLY A 74 2.61 -5.50 20.65
C GLY A 74 3.87 -5.32 19.79
N TRP A 75 3.88 -4.35 18.87
CA TRP A 75 5.00 -4.11 17.98
C TRP A 75 6.21 -3.58 18.74
N ASN A 76 7.38 -4.06 18.33
CA ASN A 76 8.66 -3.53 18.83
C ASN A 76 9.05 -2.25 18.07
N GLY A 77 10.18 -1.64 18.46
CA GLY A 77 10.68 -0.42 17.83
C GLY A 77 10.99 -0.58 16.33
N GLU A 78 11.48 -1.74 15.90
CA GLU A 78 11.81 -1.99 14.50
C GLU A 78 10.56 -2.05 13.61
N ASP A 79 9.48 -2.66 14.11
CA ASP A 79 8.19 -2.74 13.45
C ASP A 79 7.54 -1.37 13.33
N ILE A 80 7.57 -0.59 14.42
CA ILE A 80 7.10 0.81 14.42
C ILE A 80 7.87 1.62 13.37
N ASP A 81 9.19 1.48 13.35
CA ASP A 81 10.04 2.19 12.39
C ASP A 81 9.79 1.73 10.95
N ALA A 82 9.54 0.44 10.74
CA ALA A 82 9.25 -0.12 9.42
C ALA A 82 7.93 0.43 8.86
N VAL A 83 6.89 0.48 9.68
CA VAL A 83 5.59 1.07 9.29
C VAL A 83 5.71 2.57 9.08
N ALA A 84 6.40 3.30 9.96
CA ALA A 84 6.63 4.73 9.80
C ALA A 84 7.39 5.03 8.50
N ARG A 85 8.41 4.22 8.16
CA ARG A 85 9.12 4.32 6.88
C ARG A 85 8.18 4.06 5.72
N HIS A 86 7.42 2.98 5.75
CA HIS A 86 6.46 2.68 4.68
C HIS A 86 5.49 3.85 4.44
N LEU A 87 4.87 4.38 5.49
CA LEU A 87 3.99 5.55 5.41
C LEU A 87 4.70 6.79 4.88
N ASN A 88 5.96 7.01 5.26
CA ASN A 88 6.74 8.12 4.76
C ASN A 88 7.10 7.97 3.27
N ASP A 89 7.42 6.74 2.87
CA ASP A 89 7.81 6.33 1.52
C ASP A 89 6.62 6.12 0.58
N THR A 90 5.39 6.25 1.05
CA THR A 90 4.19 6.19 0.20
C THR A 90 3.41 7.49 0.24
N ILE A 91 3.25 8.12 1.42
CA ILE A 91 2.27 9.18 1.64
C ILE A 91 2.86 10.48 2.22
N TYR A 92 3.79 10.40 3.19
CA TYR A 92 4.20 11.60 3.94
C TYR A 92 5.39 12.37 3.37
N ARG A 93 6.42 11.68 2.85
CA ARG A 93 7.58 12.31 2.21
C ARG A 93 8.35 13.31 3.09
N PHE A 94 8.31 13.14 4.41
CA PHE A 94 9.10 13.97 5.30
C PHE A 94 10.60 13.66 5.16
N PRO A 95 11.50 14.63 5.46
CA PRO A 95 12.92 14.35 5.64
C PRO A 95 13.09 13.30 6.74
N ALA A 96 13.43 12.08 6.36
CA ALA A 96 13.67 11.00 7.32
C ALA A 96 15.08 11.17 7.92
N PRO A 97 15.29 10.82 9.21
CA PRO A 97 16.63 10.68 9.74
C PRO A 97 17.34 9.65 8.88
N GLN A 98 18.46 10.07 8.30
CA GLN A 98 19.31 9.22 7.50
C GLN A 98 19.61 7.98 8.35
N ARG A 99 19.40 6.77 7.81
CA ARG A 99 19.99 5.59 8.46
C ARG A 99 21.48 5.87 8.49
N VAL A 100 22.05 6.07 9.68
CA VAL A 100 23.47 5.90 9.86
C VAL A 100 23.72 4.45 9.44
N ALA A 101 24.23 4.25 8.23
CA ALA A 101 24.68 2.96 7.79
C ALA A 101 25.71 2.54 8.84
N GLY A 102 25.41 1.46 9.56
CA GLY A 102 26.20 1.01 10.69
C GLY A 102 27.68 0.88 10.31
N ARG A 103 28.52 1.40 11.20
CA ARG A 103 29.93 1.00 11.32
C ARG A 103 30.00 -0.41 11.87
#